data_AF-A0A933LUC2-F1
#
_entry.id   AF-A0A933LUC2-F1
#
_cell.length_a   1.000
_cell.length_b   1.000
_cell.length_c   1.000
_cell.angle_alpha   90.00
_cell.angle_beta   90.00
_cell.angle_gamma   90.00
#
_symmetry.space_group_name_H-M   'P 1'
#
loop_
_entity.id
_entity.type
_entity.pdbx_description
1 polymer ?
#
loop_
_entity_poly.entity_id
_entity_poly.type
_entity_poly.pdbx_seq_one_letter_code
_entity_poly.pdbx_strand_id
1 'polypeptide(L)' 'MWTYIAQDDAEAADRRIARIHETCGGLGKRPATGRSKEDLGEGSRTFPVGTYIIFYRDPRTGSRSSGF' A
#
# COMPACT_ATOMS: atom_id res chain seq x y z
N MET A 1 -8.31 9.38 8.20
CA MET A 1 -8.57 7.99 8.64
C MET A 1 -8.35 7.84 10.14
N TRP A 2 -7.12 7.97 10.66
CA TRP A 2 -6.86 7.79 12.10
C TRP A 2 -7.76 8.68 12.98
N THR A 3 -7.78 9.99 12.72
CA THR A 3 -8.64 10.95 13.47
C THR A 3 -10.12 10.65 13.37
N TYR A 4 -10.56 9.96 12.31
CA TYR A 4 -11.95 9.54 12.18
C TYR A 4 -12.27 8.39 13.12
N ILE A 5 -11.40 7.39 13.20
CA ILE A 5 -11.56 6.24 14.12
C ILE A 5 -11.35 6.67 15.57
N ALA A 6 -10.36 7.53 15.83
CA ALA A 6 -9.99 7.96 17.18
C ALA A 6 -11.05 8.81 17.88
N GLN A 7 -12.03 9.34 17.15
CA GLN A 7 -13.20 9.98 17.75
C GLN A 7 -14.04 9.00 18.58
N ASP A 8 -14.07 7.72 18.17
CA ASP A 8 -14.83 6.66 18.86
C ASP A 8 -13.91 5.75 19.69
N ASP A 9 -12.74 5.38 19.15
CA ASP A 9 -11.77 4.49 19.79
C ASP A 9 -10.34 4.80 19.31
N ALA A 10 -9.57 5.49 20.16
CA ALA A 10 -8.18 5.87 19.87
C ALA A 10 -7.24 4.66 19.76
N GLU A 11 -7.44 3.62 20.58
CA GLU A 11 -6.59 2.42 20.50
C GLU A 11 -6.85 1.64 19.22
N ALA A 12 -8.11 1.58 18.76
CA ALA A 12 -8.44 0.99 17.46
C ALA A 12 -7.78 1.76 16.31
N ALA A 13 -7.72 3.09 16.41
CA ALA A 13 -7.05 3.93 15.42
C ALA A 13 -5.55 3.60 15.36
N ASP A 14 -4.89 3.49 16.51
CA ASP A 14 -3.47 3.11 16.61
C ASP A 14 -3.19 1.72 16.04
N ARG A 15 -3.98 0.71 16.44
CA ARG A 15 -3.88 -0.65 15.88
C ARG A 15 -4.04 -0.64 14.37
N ARG A 16 -4.93 0.19 13.83
CA ARG A 16 -5.15 0.30 12.38
C ARG A 16 -3.91 0.87 11.67
N ILE A 17 -3.33 1.95 12.20
CA ILE A 17 -2.13 2.55 11.61
C ILE A 17 -0.94 1.62 11.72
N ALA A 18 -0.74 0.96 12.86
CA ALA A 18 0.33 -0.01 13.05
C ALA A 18 0.27 -1.14 12.00
N ARG A 19 -0.93 -1.69 11.74
CA ARG A 19 -1.12 -2.74 10.73
C ARG A 19 -0.80 -2.26 9.31
N ILE A 20 -1.18 -1.03 8.97
CA ILE A 20 -0.85 -0.45 7.65
C ILE A 20 0.66 -0.26 7.54
N HIS A 21 1.32 0.28 8.57
CA HIS A 21 2.78 0.46 8.60
C HIS A 21 3.53 -0.86 8.43
N GLU A 22 3.16 -1.89 9.18
CA GLU A 22 3.78 -3.21 9.07
C GLU A 22 3.60 -3.81 7.67
N THR A 23 2.39 -3.68 7.12
CA THR A 23 2.10 -4.16 5.75
C THR A 23 2.98 -3.42 4.72
N CYS A 24 3.06 -2.09 4.80
CA CYS A 24 3.94 -1.31 3.92
C CYS A 24 5.40 -1.74 4.04
N GLY A 25 5.89 -2.01 5.25
CA GLY A 25 7.23 -2.53 5.47
C GLY A 25 7.46 -3.89 4.80
N GLY A 26 6.47 -4.78 4.84
CA GLY A 26 6.50 -6.06 4.12
C GLY A 26 6.50 -5.89 2.59
N LEU A 27 5.61 -5.03 2.08
CA LEU A 27 5.50 -4.74 0.65
C LEU A 27 6.77 -4.08 0.10
N GLY A 28 7.44 -3.20 0.87
CA GLY A 28 8.72 -2.61 0.47
C GLY A 28 9.82 -3.65 0.29
N LYS A 29 9.84 -4.70 1.12
CA LYS A 29 10.80 -5.81 1.01
C LYS A 29 10.43 -6.74 -0.15
N ARG A 30 9.14 -7.02 -0.35
CA ARG A 30 8.61 -7.97 -1.34
C ARG A 30 7.49 -7.33 -2.18
N PRO A 31 7.82 -6.39 -3.07
CA PRO A 31 6.80 -5.64 -3.81
C PRO A 31 6.01 -6.48 -4.80
N ALA A 32 6.49 -7.67 -5.20
CA ALA A 32 5.74 -8.57 -6.07
C ALA A 32 4.54 -9.25 -5.38
N THR A 33 4.40 -9.15 -4.05
CA THR A 33 3.33 -9.80 -3.27
C THR A 33 1.94 -9.23 -3.56
N GLY A 34 1.83 -7.94 -3.90
CA GLY A 34 0.57 -7.32 -4.26
C GLY A 34 0.13 -7.67 -5.69
N ARG A 35 -1.19 -7.63 -5.87
CA ARG A 35 -1.84 -7.87 -7.17
C ARG A 35 -1.43 -6.77 -8.14
N SER A 36 -0.97 -7.18 -9.31
CA SER A 36 -0.67 -6.25 -10.39
C SER A 36 -1.91 -5.49 -10.84
N LYS A 37 -1.73 -4.21 -11.12
CA LYS A 37 -2.80 -3.30 -11.53
C LYS A 37 -2.27 -2.40 -12.64
N GLU A 38 -1.92 -3.02 -13.76
CA GLU A 38 -1.38 -2.38 -14.95
C GLU A 38 -2.32 -1.30 -15.51
N ASP A 39 -3.63 -1.44 -15.26
CA ASP A 39 -4.64 -0.41 -15.60
C ASP A 39 -4.33 0.97 -14.97
N LEU A 40 -3.54 1.01 -13.89
CA LEU A 40 -3.10 2.24 -13.20
C LEU A 40 -1.67 2.64 -13.57
N GLY A 41 -1.12 2.08 -14.63
CA GLY A 41 0.23 2.33 -15.11
C GLY A 41 1.25 1.25 -14.73
N GLU A 42 2.42 1.33 -15.34
CA GLU A 42 3.48 0.34 -15.20
C GLU A 42 3.96 0.20 -13.74
N GLY A 43 4.12 -1.05 -13.32
CA GLY A 43 4.53 -1.40 -11.96
C GLY A 43 3.51 -1.11 -10.88
N SER A 44 2.33 -0.56 -11.20
CA SER A 44 1.27 -0.29 -10.24
C SER A 44 0.72 -1.59 -9.67
N ARG A 45 0.55 -1.63 -8.35
CA ARG A 45 0.12 -2.80 -7.59
C ARG A 45 -0.84 -2.41 -6.48
N THR A 46 -1.59 -3.40 -6.02
CA THR A 46 -2.58 -3.26 -4.95
C THR A 46 -2.45 -4.37 -3.92
N PHE A 47 -2.70 -4.04 -2.65
CA PHE A 47 -2.74 -5.02 -1.58
C PHE A 47 -3.83 -4.69 -0.55
N PRO A 48 -4.74 -5.61 -0.22
CA PRO A 48 -5.81 -5.37 0.75
C PRO A 48 -5.30 -5.43 2.20
N VAL A 49 -5.73 -4.50 3.04
CA VAL A 49 -5.47 -4.47 4.50
C VAL A 49 -6.77 -4.16 5.24
N GLY A 50 -7.44 -5.23 5.67
CA GLY A 50 -8.78 -5.10 6.25
C GLY A 50 -9.73 -4.45 5.24
N THR A 51 -10.33 -3.33 5.63
CA THR A 51 -11.26 -2.57 4.79
C THR A 51 -10.58 -1.54 3.87
N TYR A 52 -9.25 -1.48 3.82
CA TYR A 52 -8.50 -0.55 2.98
C TYR A 52 -7.74 -1.30 1.89
N ILE A 53 -7.46 -0.61 0.78
CA ILE A 53 -6.57 -1.08 -0.28
C ILE A 53 -5.36 -0.15 -0.32
N ILE A 54 -4.16 -0.73 -0.20
CA ILE A 54 -2.90 -0.02 -0.40
C ILE A 54 -2.56 -0.07 -1.88
N PHE A 55 -2.43 1.11 -2.50
CA PHE A 55 -1.88 1.27 -3.84
C PHE A 55 -0.40 1.62 -3.72
N TYR A 56 0.45 0.93 -4.48
CA TYR A 56 1.89 1.17 -4.48
C TYR A 56 2.49 0.79 -5.85
N ARG A 57 3.77 1.09 -6.07
CA ARG A 57 4.48 0.73 -7.30
C ARG A 57 5.71 -0.12 -6.97
N ASP A 58 5.95 -1.15 -7.78
CA ASP A 58 7.21 -1.89 -7.71
C ASP A 58 8.34 -1.03 -8.34
N PRO A 59 9.34 -0.59 -7.55
CA PRO A 59 10.42 0.23 -8.08
C PRO A 59 11.26 -0.49 -9.15
N ARG A 60 11.20 -1.83 -9.22
CA ARG A 60 11.93 -2.64 -10.20
C ARG A 60 11.25 -2.66 -11.57
N THR A 61 9.96 -2.32 -11.62
CA THR A 61 9.20 -2.25 -12.88
C THR A 61 9.21 -0.82 -13.44
N GLY A 62 9.34 0.21 -12.61
CA GLY A 62 9.27 1.62 -13.01
C GLY A 62 10.55 2.24 -13.60
N SER A 63 11.55 1.45 -14.01
CA SER A 63 12.80 1.96 -14.59
C SER A 63 13.04 1.41 -16.00
N ARG A 64 12.12 1.76 -16.92
CA ARG A 64 12.46 1.91 -18.33
C ARG A 64 12.04 3.32 -18.72
N SER A 65 13.01 4.23 -18.65
CA SER A 65 12.90 5.56 -19.22
C SER A 65 12.37 5.45 -20.65
N SER A 66 11.28 6.17 -20.91
CA SER A 66 10.86 6.62 -22.22
C SER A 66 12.08 7.20 -22.95
N GLY A 67 12.63 6.44 -23.89
CA GLY A 67 13.56 6.92 -24.90
C GLY A 67 12.83 6.86 -26.23
N PHE A 68 12.17 7.96 -26.58
CA PHE A 68 11.83 8.37 -27.94
C PHE A 68 11.76 9.89 -27.98
#